data_AF-A0A176U801-F1
#
_entry.id   AF-A0A176U801-F1
#
_cell.length_a   1.000
_cell.length_b   1.000
_cell.length_c   1.000
_cell.angle_alpha   90.00
_cell.angle_beta   90.00
_cell.angle_gamma   90.00
#
_symmetry.space_group_name_H-M   'P 1'
#
loop_
_entity.id
_entity.type
_entity.pdbx_description
1 polymer ?
#
loop_
_entity_poly.entity_id
_entity_poly.type
_entity_poly.pdbx_seq_one_letter_code
_entity_poly.pdbx_strand_id
1 'polypeptide(L)'
;MVKEVLQSGGYLLVDEIENHFNKEIVTTLVRFFMDSRFNKNGGTLIFTTHYPELLDEYDRNDGIYIVRNRNGITVENLSYILIRNDIKRSDAYQSGFLEGTTPTYEAYIRLKKSLANCKIYFE
;
A
#
# COMPACT_ATOMS: atom_id res chain seq x y z
N MET A 1 -18.56 -11.55 -7.91
CA MET A 1 -18.18 -10.33 -7.17
C MET A 1 -17.44 -9.30 -8.03
N VAL A 2 -16.13 -9.40 -8.33
CA VAL A 2 -15.41 -8.38 -9.14
C VAL A 2 -16.10 -8.09 -10.48
N LYS A 3 -16.41 -9.15 -11.23
CA LYS A 3 -17.11 -9.06 -12.52
C LYS A 3 -18.45 -8.33 -12.41
N GLU A 4 -19.22 -8.62 -11.36
CA GLU A 4 -20.53 -7.99 -11.14
C GLU A 4 -20.35 -6.50 -10.91
N VAL A 5 -19.43 -6.10 -10.02
CA VAL A 5 -19.18 -4.69 -9.71
C VAL A 5 -18.73 -3.91 -10.95
N LEU A 6 -17.92 -4.49 -11.84
CA LEU A 6 -17.55 -3.87 -13.11
C LEU A 6 -18.74 -3.77 -14.09
N GLN A 7 -19.63 -4.78 -14.10
CA GLN A 7 -20.76 -4.87 -15.02
C GLN A 7 -22.02 -4.11 -14.59
N SER A 8 -22.25 -3.92 -13.28
CA SER A 8 -23.43 -3.24 -12.73
C SER A 8 -23.09 -1.97 -11.96
N GLY A 9 -21.80 -1.70 -11.73
CA GLY A 9 -21.37 -0.66 -10.78
C GLY A 9 -21.46 -1.15 -9.33
N GLY A 10 -21.24 -0.23 -8.39
CA GLY A 10 -21.28 -0.50 -6.95
C GLY A 10 -19.91 -0.44 -6.28
N TYR A 11 -19.83 -0.91 -5.04
CA TYR A 11 -18.61 -0.86 -4.23
C TYR A 11 -18.11 -2.26 -3.91
N LEU A 12 -16.82 -2.49 -4.10
CA LEU A 12 -16.12 -3.69 -3.67
C LEU A 12 -15.10 -3.30 -2.61
N LEU A 13 -15.27 -3.83 -1.40
CA LEU A 13 -14.35 -3.64 -0.29
C LEU A 13 -13.52 -4.91 -0.11
N VAL A 14 -12.19 -4.78 -0.17
CA VAL A 14 -11.27 -5.92 -0.02
C VAL A 14 -10.19 -5.56 0.99
N ASP A 15 -10.11 -6.32 2.07
CA ASP A 15 -9.00 -6.22 2.99
C ASP A 15 -7.83 -7.07 2.47
N GLU A 16 -6.62 -6.52 2.54
CA GLU A 16 -5.36 -7.12 2.10
C GLU A 16 -5.51 -7.79 0.73
N ILE A 17 -5.71 -6.99 -0.33
CA ILE A 17 -6.04 -7.49 -1.68
C ILE A 17 -5.00 -8.47 -2.24
N GLU A 18 -3.77 -8.42 -1.75
CA GLU A 18 -2.69 -9.34 -2.08
C GLU A 18 -2.77 -10.72 -1.40
N ASN A 19 -3.65 -10.92 -0.41
CA ASN A 19 -3.74 -12.20 0.29
C ASN A 19 -4.04 -13.33 -0.71
N HIS A 20 -3.10 -14.28 -0.81
CA HIS A 20 -3.13 -15.43 -1.72
C HIS A 20 -2.98 -15.12 -3.22
N PHE A 21 -2.73 -13.86 -3.61
CA PHE A 21 -2.56 -13.48 -5.01
C PHE A 21 -1.13 -13.04 -5.32
N ASN A 22 -0.67 -13.40 -6.51
CA ASN A 22 0.54 -12.81 -7.05
C ASN A 22 0.30 -11.32 -7.35
N LYS A 23 1.31 -10.49 -7.10
CA LYS A 23 1.31 -9.06 -7.37
C LYS A 23 0.76 -8.68 -8.76
N GLU A 24 1.15 -9.39 -9.82
CA GLU A 24 0.67 -9.08 -11.18
C GLU A 24 -0.83 -9.27 -11.36
N ILE A 25 -1.42 -10.24 -10.65
CA ILE A 25 -2.86 -10.48 -10.66
C ILE A 25 -3.58 -9.31 -9.99
N VAL A 26 -3.07 -8.85 -8.84
CA VAL A 26 -3.60 -7.70 -8.10
C VAL A 26 -3.52 -6.43 -8.95
N THR A 27 -2.35 -6.15 -9.54
CA THR A 27 -2.16 -5.00 -10.42
C THR A 27 -3.13 -5.03 -11.60
N THR A 28 -3.32 -6.20 -12.22
CA THR A 28 -4.26 -6.36 -13.33
C THR A 28 -5.71 -6.10 -12.90
N LEU A 29 -6.11 -6.60 -11.74
CA LEU A 29 -7.44 -6.35 -11.17
C LEU A 29 -7.67 -4.85 -10.95
N VAL A 30 -6.72 -4.16 -10.32
CA VAL A 30 -6.78 -2.70 -10.11
C VAL A 30 -6.93 -1.97 -11.44
N ARG A 31 -6.14 -2.33 -12.45
CA ARG A 31 -6.21 -1.72 -13.79
C ARG A 31 -7.58 -1.88 -14.46
N PHE A 32 -8.29 -3.00 -14.23
CA PHE A 32 -9.66 -3.15 -14.74
C PHE A 32 -10.64 -2.14 -14.16
N PHE A 33 -10.48 -1.74 -12.89
CA PHE A 33 -11.31 -0.70 -12.28
C PHE A 33 -10.94 0.70 -12.76
N MET A 34 -9.68 0.93 -13.15
CA MET A 34 -9.21 2.22 -13.65
C MET A 34 -9.56 2.49 -15.12
N ASP A 35 -9.69 1.43 -15.92
CA ASP A 35 -9.94 1.55 -17.36
C ASP A 35 -11.43 1.62 -17.67
N SER A 36 -11.87 2.75 -18.26
CA SER A 36 -13.26 3.01 -18.63
C SER A 36 -13.82 2.04 -19.68
N ARG A 37 -12.97 1.32 -20.42
CA ARG A 37 -13.40 0.26 -21.35
C ARG A 37 -13.94 -0.95 -20.60
N PHE A 38 -13.37 -1.25 -19.44
CA PHE A 38 -13.78 -2.37 -18.57
C PHE A 38 -14.79 -1.91 -17.52
N ASN A 39 -14.55 -0.77 -16.86
CA ASN A 39 -15.37 -0.24 -15.79
C ASN A 39 -16.40 0.80 -16.28
N LYS A 40 -17.31 0.38 -17.16
CA LYS A 40 -18.28 1.29 -17.80
C LYS A 40 -19.34 1.85 -16.83
N ASN A 41 -19.58 1.14 -15.73
CA ASN A 41 -20.66 1.45 -14.79
C ASN A 41 -20.17 2.07 -13.48
N GLY A 42 -18.91 2.51 -13.43
CA GLY A 42 -18.36 3.22 -12.27
C GLY A 42 -18.26 2.35 -11.01
N GLY A 43 -17.96 1.07 -11.17
CA GLY A 43 -17.60 0.20 -10.05
C GLY A 43 -16.40 0.78 -9.29
N THR A 44 -16.50 0.81 -7.96
CA THR A 44 -15.47 1.40 -7.09
C THR A 44 -14.83 0.29 -6.26
N LEU A 45 -13.51 0.15 -6.39
CA LEU A 45 -12.71 -0.76 -5.58
C LEU A 45 -12.08 0.03 -4.43
N ILE A 46 -12.36 -0.38 -3.19
CA ILE A 46 -11.74 0.13 -1.98
C ILE A 46 -10.98 -1.03 -1.36
N PHE A 47 -9.68 -0.87 -1.13
CA PHE A 47 -8.87 -1.95 -0.61
C PHE A 47 -7.74 -1.46 0.28
N THR A 48 -7.23 -2.38 1.10
CA THR A 48 -5.98 -2.21 1.84
C THR A 48 -4.90 -3.06 1.21
N THR A 49 -3.65 -2.62 1.32
CA THR A 49 -2.50 -3.35 0.81
C THR A 49 -1.22 -2.98 1.55
N HIS A 50 -0.31 -3.92 1.63
CA HIS A 50 1.06 -3.76 2.07
C HIS A 50 2.07 -3.66 0.92
N TYR A 51 1.65 -3.76 -0.34
CA TYR A 51 2.53 -3.61 -1.51
C TYR A 51 2.69 -2.14 -1.90
N PRO A 52 3.83 -1.49 -1.58
CA PRO A 52 4.01 -0.07 -1.89
C PRO A 52 4.06 0.20 -3.39
N GLU A 53 4.37 -0.81 -4.20
CA GLU A 53 4.44 -0.67 -5.65
C GLU A 53 3.07 -0.51 -6.31
N LEU A 54 1.98 -0.94 -5.65
CA LEU A 54 0.63 -0.62 -6.12
C LEU A 54 0.36 0.89 -6.06
N LEU A 55 1.06 1.64 -5.21
CA LEU A 55 0.93 3.10 -5.14
C LEU A 55 1.40 3.76 -6.45
N ASP A 56 2.35 3.15 -7.16
CA ASP A 56 2.88 3.70 -8.42
C ASP A 56 1.96 3.45 -9.61
N GLU A 57 1.00 2.53 -9.50
CA GLU A 57 0.00 2.26 -10.55
C GLU A 57 -1.05 3.36 -10.65
N TYR A 58 -1.14 4.25 -9.65
CA TYR A 58 -2.10 5.34 -9.60
C TYR A 58 -1.47 6.68 -9.98
N ASP A 59 -2.10 7.36 -10.94
CA ASP A 59 -1.71 8.72 -11.32
C ASP A 59 -2.14 9.77 -10.29
N ARG A 60 -3.23 9.52 -9.56
CA ARG A 60 -3.85 10.48 -8.65
C ARG A 60 -3.60 10.15 -7.17
N ASN A 61 -3.08 11.12 -6.43
CA ASN A 61 -2.77 10.97 -5.00
C ASN A 61 -4.01 11.03 -4.10
N ASP A 62 -5.10 11.65 -4.56
CA ASP A 62 -6.30 11.86 -3.75
C ASP A 62 -7.11 10.57 -3.50
N GLY A 63 -6.81 9.50 -4.24
CA GLY A 63 -7.35 8.15 -3.99
C GLY A 63 -6.52 7.32 -3.01
N ILE A 64 -5.37 7.80 -2.54
CA ILE A 64 -4.45 7.04 -1.70
C ILE A 64 -4.48 7.56 -0.27
N TYR A 65 -4.62 6.65 0.69
CA TYR A 65 -4.61 6.97 2.12
C TYR A 65 -3.52 6.15 2.81
N ILE A 66 -2.71 6.83 3.60
CA ILE A 66 -1.68 6.22 4.43
C ILE A 66 -2.23 6.06 5.83
N VAL A 67 -2.28 4.82 6.31
CA VAL A 67 -2.68 4.49 7.67
C VAL A 67 -1.42 4.36 8.53
N ARG A 68 -1.39 5.04 9.69
CA ARG A 68 -0.29 4.97 10.64
C ARG A 68 -0.80 4.68 12.03
N ASN A 69 0.03 4.01 12.84
CA ASN A 69 -0.22 3.87 14.28
C ASN A 69 0.79 4.73 15.05
N ARG A 70 0.40 5.96 15.39
CA ARG A 70 1.19 6.90 16.20
C ARG A 70 0.31 7.44 17.32
N ASN A 71 0.37 6.82 18.50
CA ASN A 71 -0.53 7.10 19.64
C ASN A 71 -2.02 6.86 19.31
N GLY A 72 -2.30 5.94 18.39
CA GLY A 72 -3.63 5.70 17.83
C GLY A 72 -3.56 5.52 16.31
N ILE A 73 -4.67 5.07 15.71
CA ILE A 73 -4.79 4.89 14.26
C ILE A 73 -5.11 6.25 13.64
N THR A 74 -4.24 6.71 12.74
CA THR A 74 -4.47 7.90 11.91
C THR A 74 -4.54 7.51 10.45
N VAL A 75 -5.35 8.24 9.69
CA VAL A 75 -5.52 8.06 8.25
C VAL A 75 -5.31 9.42 7.60
N GLU A 76 -4.33 9.51 6.71
CA GLU A 76 -3.98 10.75 6.01
C GLU A 76 -3.98 10.52 4.50
N ASN A 77 -4.56 11.45 3.75
CA ASN A 77 -4.56 11.39 2.30
C ASN A 77 -3.17 11.75 1.74
N LEU A 78 -2.66 10.96 0.79
CA LEU A 78 -1.34 11.14 0.22
C LEU A 78 -1.17 12.51 -0.46
N SER A 79 -2.24 13.12 -0.99
CA SER A 79 -2.16 14.43 -1.64
C SER A 79 -1.68 15.56 -0.71
N TYR A 80 -1.91 15.43 0.60
CA TYR A 80 -1.45 16.42 1.58
C TYR A 80 -0.02 16.17 2.05
N ILE A 81 0.48 14.94 1.93
CA ILE A 81 1.76 14.52 2.48
C ILE A 81 2.84 14.53 1.39
N LEU A 82 2.51 14.05 0.19
CA LEU A 82 3.41 13.96 -0.95
C LEU A 82 3.04 15.02 -1.99
N ILE A 83 3.60 16.22 -1.79
CA ILE A 83 3.41 17.40 -2.66
C ILE A 83 4.29 17.30 -3.92
N ARG A 84 5.38 16.52 -3.83
CA ARG A 84 6.35 16.32 -4.91
C ARG A 84 5.97 15.14 -5.79
N ASN A 85 5.63 15.42 -7.05
CA ASN A 85 5.27 14.40 -8.05
C ASN A 85 6.48 13.76 -8.73
N ASP A 86 7.71 14.23 -8.47
CA ASP A 86 8.95 13.70 -9.06
C ASP A 86 9.52 12.49 -8.32
N ILE A 87 8.89 12.09 -7.21
CA ILE A 87 9.30 10.96 -6.39
C ILE A 87 8.32 9.80 -6.60
N LYS A 88 8.83 8.59 -6.83
CA LYS A 88 8.00 7.38 -6.85
C LYS A 88 7.34 7.18 -5.50
N ARG A 89 6.05 6.86 -5.50
CA ARG A 89 5.25 6.76 -4.28
C ARG A 89 5.68 5.56 -3.45
N SER A 90 6.00 4.46 -4.12
CA SER A 90 6.60 3.27 -3.50
C SER A 90 7.91 3.62 -2.77
N ASP A 91 8.82 4.34 -3.42
CA ASP A 91 10.09 4.76 -2.83
C ASP A 91 9.87 5.73 -1.66
N ALA A 92 8.95 6.69 -1.78
CA ALA A 92 8.61 7.61 -0.68
C ALA A 92 8.05 6.85 0.54
N TYR A 93 7.23 5.82 0.30
CA TYR A 93 6.71 4.97 1.36
C TYR A 93 7.81 4.12 2.01
N GLN A 94 8.63 3.45 1.21
CA GLN A 94 9.66 2.51 1.68
C GLN A 94 10.87 3.19 2.31
N SER A 95 11.24 4.39 1.86
CA SER A 95 12.39 5.15 2.39
C SER A 95 12.14 5.74 3.77
N GLY A 96 10.90 5.73 4.26
CA GLY A 96 10.52 6.44 5.48
C GLY A 96 10.33 7.95 5.27
N PHE A 97 10.34 8.43 4.03
CA PHE A 97 10.04 9.83 3.69
C PHE A 97 8.66 10.23 4.21
N LEU A 98 7.69 9.31 4.13
CA LEU A 98 6.33 9.47 4.68
C LEU A 98 6.26 9.17 6.18
N GLU A 99 7.33 9.48 6.93
CA GLU A 99 7.51 9.35 8.38
C GLU A 99 6.63 8.29 9.10
N GLY A 100 7.25 7.25 9.66
CA GLY A 100 6.52 6.20 10.39
C GLY A 100 6.03 5.04 9.51
N THR A 101 6.50 4.99 8.26
CA THR A 101 6.37 3.84 7.36
C THR A 101 7.56 2.87 7.47
N THR A 102 8.62 3.23 8.20
CA THR A 102 9.82 2.41 8.42
C THR A 102 10.14 2.21 9.91
N PRO A 103 10.81 1.11 10.27
CA PRO A 103 11.34 0.92 11.63
C PRO A 103 12.28 2.07 12.01
N THR A 104 12.19 2.55 13.25
CA THR A 104 13.08 3.61 13.72
C THR A 104 14.54 3.15 13.71
N TYR A 105 15.47 4.06 13.46
CA TYR A 105 16.91 3.78 13.48
C TYR A 105 17.35 3.10 14.79
N GLU A 106 16.79 3.53 15.92
CA GLU A 106 17.04 2.93 17.23
C GLU A 106 16.57 1.47 17.30
N ALA A 107 15.39 1.15 16.75
CA ALA A 107 14.90 -0.22 16.69
C ALA A 107 15.82 -1.10 15.84
N TYR A 108 16.30 -0.59 14.70
CA TYR A 108 17.28 -1.28 13.86
C TYR A 108 18.61 -1.54 14.59
N ILE A 109 19.16 -0.54 15.29
CA ILE A 109 20.40 -0.71 16.06
C ILE A 109 20.21 -1.68 17.23
N ARG A 110 19.07 -1.65 17.92
CA ARG A 110 18.73 -2.64 18.96
C ARG A 110 18.70 -4.06 18.39
N LEU A 111 18.03 -4.27 17.26
CA LEU A 111 17.99 -5.56 16.57
C LEU A 111 19.40 -6.02 16.18
N LYS A 112 20.20 -5.14 15.56
CA LYS A 112 21.58 -5.44 15.15
C LYS A 112 22.44 -5.85 16.35
N LYS A 113 22.34 -5.14 17.48
CA LYS A 113 23.04 -5.50 18.73
C LYS A 113 22.56 -6.84 19.29
N SER A 114 21.25 -7.09 19.28
CA SER A 114 20.68 -8.36 19.75
C SER A 114 21.17 -9.55 18.94
N LEU A 115 21.21 -9.43 17.60
CA LEU A 115 21.69 -10.49 16.71
C LEU A 115 23.20 -10.69 16.83
N ALA A 116 23.99 -9.62 16.93
CA ALA A 116 25.43 -9.70 17.11
C ALA A 116 25.84 -10.32 18.45
N ASN A 117 25.02 -10.14 19.49
CA ASN A 117 25.23 -10.75 20.81
C ASN A 117 24.64 -12.17 20.93
N CYS A 118 23.95 -12.65 19.90
CA CYS A 118 23.43 -14.01 19.86
C CYS A 118 24.58 -14.96 19.49
N LYS A 119 25.35 -15.41 20.50
CA LYS A 119 26.19 -16.59 20.34
C LYS A 119 25.26 -17.77 20.08
N ILE A 120 25.16 -18.19 18.83
CA ILE A 120 24.52 -19.45 18.47
C ILE A 120 25.41 -20.54 19.07
N TYR A 121 25.00 -21.10 20.21
CA TYR A 121 25.54 -22.36 20.70
C TYR A 121 25.04 -23.43 19.71
N PHE A 122 25.87 -23.77 18.73
CA PHE A 122 25.73 -25.05 18.05
C PHE A 122 26.26 -26.10 19.03
N GLU A 123 25.35 -26.88 19.61
CA GLU A 123 25.67 -28.20 20.15
C GLU A 123 26.01 -29.17 19.01
#